data_AF-A0A535G4A5-F1
#
_entry.id   AF-A0A535G4A5-F1
#
_cell.length_a   1.000
_cell.length_b   1.000
_cell.length_c   1.000
_cell.angle_alpha   90.00
_cell.angle_beta   90.00
_cell.angle_gamma   90.00
#
_symmetry.space_group_name_H-M   'P 1'
#
loop_
_entity.id
_entity.type
_entity.pdbx_description
1 polymer ?
#
loop_
_entity_poly.entity_id
_entity_poly.type
_entity_poly.pdbx_seq_one_letter_code
_entity_poly.pdbx_strand_id
1 'polypeptide(L)' 'DSYETLILDALRGDATLFTRRDEVEQQWAFVDPILAGWHAGRQELATYAAGTWGPEQADALIARDSRTWRRP' A
#
# COMPACT_ATOMS: atom_id res chain seq x y z
N ASP A 1 4.70 13.17 -17.95
CA ASP A 1 4.71 11.70 -17.89
C ASP A 1 5.62 11.29 -16.72
N SER A 2 5.24 10.33 -15.87
CA SER A 2 6.01 10.05 -14.64
C SER A 2 7.39 9.46 -14.91
N TYR A 3 7.54 8.74 -16.02
CA TYR A 3 8.82 8.13 -16.40
C TYR A 3 9.83 9.14 -16.95
N GLU A 4 9.37 10.18 -17.63
CA GLU A 4 10.23 11.24 -18.17
C GLU A 4 11.04 11.93 -17.06
N THR A 5 10.37 12.29 -15.97
CA THR A 5 11.00 12.90 -14.79
C THR A 5 12.03 11.97 -14.14
N LEU A 6 11.68 10.69 -13.92
CA LEU A 6 12.59 9.73 -13.30
C LEU A 6 13.85 9.48 -14.12
N ILE A 7 13.74 9.42 -15.45
CA ILE A 7 14.89 9.25 -16.34
C ILE A 7 15.79 10.50 -16.29
N LEU A 8 15.20 11.69 -16.30
CA LEU A 8 15.94 12.95 -16.21
C LEU A 8 16.69 13.08 -14.87
N ASP A 9 16.04 12.70 -13.77
CA ASP A 9 16.62 12.76 -12.43
C ASP A 9 17.76 11.75 -12.26
N ALA A 10 17.62 10.54 -12.84
CA ALA A 10 18.71 9.56 -12.89
C ALA A 10 19.94 10.09 -13.65
N LEU A 11 19.75 10.76 -14.78
CA LEU A 11 20.83 11.37 -15.56
C LEU A 11 21.52 12.54 -14.83
N ARG A 12 20.76 13.27 -14.00
CA ARG A 12 21.26 14.39 -13.19
C ARG A 12 21.90 13.94 -11.87
N GLY A 13 21.77 12.66 -11.52
CA GLY A 13 22.23 12.12 -10.24
C GLY A 13 21.36 12.57 -9.06
N ASP A 14 20.12 12.99 -9.30
CA ASP A 14 19.16 13.34 -8.26
C ASP A 14 18.44 12.08 -7.77
N ALA A 15 18.72 11.70 -6.53
CA ALA A 15 18.17 10.50 -5.90
C ALA A 15 16.86 10.74 -5.13
N THR A 16 16.29 11.96 -5.16
CA THR A 16 15.17 12.35 -4.29
C THR A 16 13.89 11.53 -4.51
N LEU A 17 13.64 11.08 -5.74
CA LEU A 17 12.48 10.27 -6.10
C LEU A 17 12.75 8.75 -6.08
N PHE A 18 13.95 8.34 -5.70
CA PHE A 18 14.34 6.93 -5.65
C PHE A 18 14.29 6.41 -4.22
N THR A 19 13.67 5.25 -4.02
CA THR A 19 13.67 4.59 -2.72
C THR A 19 15.07 4.10 -2.38
N ARG A 20 15.55 4.42 -1.18
CA ARG A 20 16.86 3.98 -0.73
C ARG A 20 16.82 2.51 -0.32
N ARG A 21 17.97 1.84 -0.33
CA ARG A 21 18.07 0.41 -0.01
C ARG A 21 17.55 0.08 1.40
N ASP A 22 17.95 0.87 2.39
CA ASP A 22 17.51 0.72 3.78
C ASP A 22 16.00 0.90 3.93
N GLU A 23 15.41 1.84 3.20
CA GLU A 23 13.96 2.03 3.17
C GLU A 23 13.24 0.82 2.56
N VAL A 24 13.75 0.25 1.47
CA VAL A 24 13.19 -0.97 0.85
C VAL A 24 13.24 -2.14 1.83
N GLU A 25 14.36 -2.33 2.53
CA GLU A 25 14.50 -3.40 3.53
C GLU A 25 13.48 -3.26 4.68
N GLN A 26 13.22 -2.03 5.16
CA GLN A 26 12.20 -1.78 6.19
C GLN A 26 10.76 -1.95 5.69
N GLN A 27 10.49 -1.55 4.44
CA GLN A 27 9.18 -1.78 3.80
C GLN A 27 8.87 -3.29 3.74
N TRP A 28 9.84 -4.10 3.31
CA TRP A 28 9.69 -5.55 3.29
C TRP A 28 9.55 -6.15 4.68
N ALA A 29 10.33 -5.70 5.67
CA ALA A 29 10.19 -6.14 7.05
C ALA A 29 8.78 -5.91 7.62
N PHE A 30 8.05 -4.90 7.12
CA PHE A 30 6.66 -4.64 7.49
C PHE A 30 5.65 -5.49 6.70
N VAL A 31 5.87 -5.68 5.39
CA VAL A 31 4.94 -6.40 4.50
C VAL A 31 5.02 -7.92 4.67
N ASP A 32 6.22 -8.47 4.88
CA ASP A 32 6.45 -9.92 4.95
C ASP A 32 5.58 -10.63 6.02
N PRO A 33 5.43 -10.11 7.25
CA PRO A 33 4.55 -10.73 8.25
C PRO A 33 3.08 -10.76 7.83
N ILE A 34 2.60 -9.76 7.09
CA ILE A 34 1.22 -9.69 6.58
C ILE A 34 1.00 -10.81 5.55
N LEU A 35 1.95 -10.95 4.61
CA LEU A 35 1.92 -12.00 3.60
C LEU A 35 2.00 -13.40 4.23
N ALA A 36 2.91 -13.59 5.19
CA ALA A 36 3.04 -14.84 5.93
C ALA A 36 1.74 -15.20 6.68
N GLY A 37 1.09 -14.20 7.30
CA GLY A 37 -0.22 -14.36 7.95
C GLY A 37 -1.31 -14.79 6.96
N TRP A 38 -1.36 -14.20 5.77
CA TRP A 38 -2.30 -14.61 4.72
C TRP A 38 -2.03 -16.01 4.18
N HIS A 39 -0.78 -16.42 4.02
CA HIS A 39 -0.43 -17.77 3.60
C HIS A 39 -0.75 -18.84 4.65
N ALA A 40 -0.59 -18.51 5.94
CA ALA A 40 -0.86 -19.43 7.04
C ALA A 40 -2.36 -19.51 7.42
N GLY A 41 -3.12 -18.46 7.15
CA GLY A 41 -4.53 -18.34 7.50
C GLY A 41 -5.49 -18.82 6.41
N ARG A 42 -6.72 -19.16 6.82
CA ARG A 42 -7.88 -19.38 5.93
C ARG A 42 -8.93 -18.29 6.15
N GLN A 43 -8.51 -17.03 6.12
CA GLN A 43 -9.46 -15.93 6.27
C GLN A 43 -10.17 -15.71 4.92
N GLU A 44 -11.50 -15.69 4.94
CA GLU A 44 -12.27 -15.42 3.72
C GLU A 44 -11.95 -14.02 3.20
N LEU A 45 -11.67 -13.94 1.90
CA LEU A 45 -11.46 -12.68 1.20
C LEU A 45 -12.78 -11.90 1.19
N ALA A 46 -12.76 -10.69 1.72
CA ALA A 46 -13.88 -9.79 1.60
C ALA A 46 -14.08 -9.39 0.13
N THR A 47 -15.33 -9.39 -0.33
CA THR A 47 -15.70 -9.05 -1.71
C THR A 47 -16.48 -7.75 -1.75
N TYR A 48 -16.48 -7.09 -2.89
CA TYR A 48 -17.20 -5.84 -3.12
C TYR A 48 -17.62 -5.73 -4.59
N ALA A 49 -18.67 -4.96 -4.86
CA ALA A 49 -19.14 -4.74 -6.21
C ALA A 49 -18.22 -3.77 -6.98
N ALA A 50 -18.03 -4.01 -8.28
CA ALA A 50 -17.24 -3.10 -9.10
C ALA A 50 -17.84 -1.69 -9.12
N GLY A 51 -16.99 -0.68 -8.97
CA GLY A 51 -17.42 0.73 -8.89
C GLY A 51 -17.80 1.19 -7.47
N THR A 52 -17.77 0.30 -6.47
CA THR A 52 -17.84 0.70 -5.05
C THR A 52 -16.45 0.95 -4.49
N TRP A 53 -16.39 1.52 -3.28
CA TRP A 53 -15.16 1.88 -2.60
C TRP A 53 -14.47 0.74 -1.84
N GLY A 54 -15.00 -0.47 -1.97
CA GLY A 54 -14.48 -1.65 -1.30
C GLY A 54 -15.52 -2.32 -0.40
N PRO A 55 -15.07 -3.29 0.41
CA PRO A 55 -15.93 -4.07 1.29
C PRO A 55 -16.23 -3.32 2.60
N GLU A 56 -17.36 -3.60 3.25
CA GLU A 56 -17.76 -2.98 4.53
C GLU A 56 -16.71 -3.17 5.64
N GLN A 57 -15.92 -4.25 5.56
CA GLN A 57 -14.83 -4.53 6.48
C GLN A 57 -13.73 -3.44 6.45
N ALA A 58 -13.55 -2.74 5.32
CA ALA A 58 -12.60 -1.63 5.21
C ALA A 58 -13.08 -0.38 5.95
N ASP A 59 -14.39 -0.10 5.94
CA ASP A 59 -14.98 0.98 6.75
C ASP A 59 -14.92 0.63 8.23
N ALA A 60 -15.27 -0.61 8.58
CA ALA A 60 -15.21 -1.10 9.95
C ALA A 60 -13.79 -1.06 10.53
N LEU A 61 -12.75 -1.23 9.71
CA LEU A 61 -11.35 -1.14 10.14
C LEU A 61 -11.02 0.28 10.63
N ILE A 62 -11.37 1.30 9.84
CA ILE A 62 -11.04 2.70 10.16
C ILE A 62 -11.96 3.26 11.26
N ALA A 63 -13.22 2.82 11.29
CA ALA A 63 -14.20 3.22 12.30
C ALA A 63 -13.77 2.84 13.73
N ARG A 64 -12.97 1.78 13.91
CA ARG A 64 -12.40 1.40 15.23
C ARG A 64 -11.61 2.53 15.89
N ASP A 65 -10.95 3.35 15.07
CA ASP A 65 -10.19 4.50 15.53
C ASP A 65 -11.00 5.80 15.51
N SER A 66 -12.34 5.70 15.44
CA SER A 66 -13.27 6.84 15.31
C SER A 66 -12.98 7.74 14.09
N ARG A 67 -12.49 7.14 13.00
CA ARG A 67 -12.15 7.81 11.74
C ARG A 67 -13.10 7.34 10.63
N THR A 68 -13.18 8.13 9.55
CA THR A 68 -13.87 7.75 8.31
C THR A 68 -12.99 8.05 7.11
N TRP A 69 -13.14 7.29 6.03
CA TRP A 69 -12.46 7.59 4.77
C TRP A 69 -12.93 8.96 4.24
N ARG A 70 -11.98 9.78 3.78
CA ARG A 70 -12.28 11.18 3.36
C ARG A 70 -13.02 11.26 2.03
N ARG A 71 -12.81 10.27 1.17
CA ARG A 71 -13.52 10.05 -0.09
C ARG A 71 -13.79 8.55 -0.12
N PRO A 72 -14.91 8.10 0.44
CA PRO A 72 -15.48 6.78 0.23
C PRO A 72 -16.59 6.85 -0.82
#